data_AF-A0A5C8LVA9-F1
#
_entry.id   AF-A0A5C8LVA9-F1
#
_cell.length_a   1.000
_cell.length_b   1.000
_cell.length_c   1.000
_cell.angle_alpha   90.00
_cell.angle_beta   90.00
_cell.angle_gamma   90.00
#
_symmetry.space_group_name_H-M   'P 1'
#
loop_
_entity.id
_entity.type
_entity.pdbx_description
1 polymer ?
#
loop_
_entity_poly.entity_id
_entity_poly.type
_entity_poly.pdbx_seq_one_letter_code
_entity_poly.pdbx_strand_id
1 'polypeptide(L)'
;MRLVLVVLAGLIFSASAVADCIQSPERTQACPHQIYRLGQLENMAKPAMLCICVADFKEFLIVPADEEEAHKQKLKRLKLEYALGQKIEPILQVLKH
;
A
#
# COMPACT_ATOMS: atom_id res chain seq x y z
N MET A 1 52.72 17.54 -13.30
CA MET A 1 51.75 16.41 -13.41
C MET A 1 50.41 16.91 -12.91
N ARG A 2 49.41 17.04 -13.80
CA ARG A 2 48.06 17.56 -13.49
C ARG A 2 47.20 16.39 -12.99
N LEU A 3 46.79 16.41 -11.71
CA LEU A 3 45.76 15.51 -11.19
C LEU A 3 44.39 16.07 -11.56
N VAL A 4 43.70 15.39 -12.47
CA VAL A 4 42.31 15.66 -12.84
C VAL A 4 41.43 14.94 -11.82
N LEU A 5 40.84 15.69 -10.88
CA LEU A 5 39.79 15.18 -9.99
C LEU A 5 38.49 15.09 -10.79
N VAL A 6 38.11 13.88 -11.18
CA VAL A 6 36.81 13.59 -11.79
C VAL A 6 35.77 13.61 -10.67
N VAL A 7 34.99 14.70 -10.60
CA VAL A 7 33.83 14.79 -9.73
C VAL A 7 32.73 13.91 -10.33
N LEU A 8 32.61 12.69 -9.83
CA LEU A 8 31.48 11.81 -10.11
C LEU A 8 30.26 12.40 -9.39
N ALA A 9 29.56 13.31 -10.08
CA ALA A 9 28.27 13.81 -9.64
C ALA A 9 27.27 12.64 -9.67
N GLY A 10 27.17 11.93 -8.56
CA GLY A 10 26.13 10.94 -8.33
C GLY A 10 24.79 11.64 -8.46
N LEU A 11 24.04 11.31 -9.51
CA LEU A 11 22.65 11.69 -9.67
C LEU A 11 21.89 11.06 -8.50
N ILE A 12 21.68 11.84 -7.44
CA ILE A 12 20.76 11.47 -6.37
C ILE A 12 19.36 11.64 -6.97
N PHE A 13 18.84 10.57 -7.57
CA PHE A 13 17.44 10.49 -7.91
C PHE A 13 16.65 10.40 -6.61
N SER A 14 16.28 11.55 -6.06
CA SER A 14 15.24 11.63 -5.05
C SER A 14 13.93 11.28 -5.73
N ALA A 15 13.53 10.01 -5.66
CA ALA A 15 12.16 9.62 -5.97
C ALA A 15 11.26 10.42 -5.03
N SER A 16 10.64 11.48 -5.58
CA SER A 16 9.66 12.31 -4.88
C SER A 16 8.64 11.38 -4.22
N ALA A 17 8.48 11.51 -2.90
CA ALA A 17 7.56 10.73 -2.10
C ALA A 17 6.22 10.61 -2.84
N VAL A 18 6.00 9.41 -3.38
CA VAL A 18 4.73 9.00 -3.96
C VAL A 18 3.71 9.25 -2.86
N ALA A 19 2.63 9.99 -3.16
CA ALA A 19 1.53 10.20 -2.23
C ALA A 19 1.29 8.92 -1.41
N ASP A 20 1.39 9.00 -0.08
CA ASP A 20 1.46 7.84 0.82
C ASP A 20 0.43 6.79 0.39
N CYS A 21 0.91 5.76 -0.31
CA CYS A 21 0.03 4.73 -0.84
C CYS A 21 -0.57 3.98 0.34
N ILE A 22 -1.84 3.64 0.22
CA ILE A 22 -2.52 2.80 1.20
C ILE A 22 -1.86 1.42 1.14
N GLN A 23 -1.06 1.11 2.16
CA GLN A 23 -0.24 -0.08 2.27
C GLN A 23 0.01 -0.41 3.75
N SER A 24 0.45 -1.63 4.04
CA SER A 24 0.82 -2.04 5.39
C SER A 24 1.95 -1.15 5.94
N PRO A 25 1.79 -0.56 7.14
CA PRO A 25 2.86 0.23 7.76
C PRO A 25 4.11 -0.59 8.11
N GLU A 26 3.98 -1.92 8.22
CA GLU A 26 5.10 -2.82 8.53
C GLU A 26 6.01 -3.09 7.32
N ARG A 27 5.69 -2.50 6.17
CA ARG A 27 6.40 -2.75 4.92
C ARG A 27 7.77 -2.07 4.90
N THR A 28 8.78 -2.84 4.50
CA THR A 28 10.17 -2.37 4.38
C THR A 28 10.66 -2.26 2.94
N GLN A 29 9.92 -2.83 1.98
CA GLN A 29 10.27 -2.84 0.54
C GLN A 29 9.21 -2.09 -0.29
N ALA A 30 9.57 -1.70 -1.52
CA ALA A 30 8.61 -1.09 -2.44
C ALA A 30 7.43 -2.01 -2.74
N CYS A 31 6.25 -1.44 -2.98
CA CYS A 31 5.06 -2.19 -3.36
C CYS A 31 5.27 -2.87 -4.73
N PRO A 32 5.16 -4.21 -4.83
CA PRO A 32 5.29 -4.90 -6.12
C PRO A 32 4.08 -4.69 -7.03
N HIS A 33 2.91 -4.36 -6.47
CA HIS A 33 1.63 -4.22 -7.19
C HIS A 33 0.90 -2.95 -6.79
N GLN A 34 1.47 -1.82 -7.17
CA GLN A 34 0.89 -0.51 -6.90
C GLN A 34 -0.12 -0.16 -7.99
N ILE A 35 -1.30 0.30 -7.58
CA ILE A 35 -2.33 0.77 -8.49
C ILE A 35 -2.84 2.14 -8.09
N TYR A 36 -3.42 2.83 -9.06
CA TYR A 36 -4.18 4.04 -8.85
C TYR A 36 -5.64 3.80 -9.24
N ARG A 37 -6.57 4.16 -8.36
CA ARG A 37 -8.01 4.01 -8.57
C ARG A 37 -8.75 5.23 -8.04
N LEU A 38 -9.78 5.68 -8.76
CA LEU A 38 -10.68 6.69 -8.24
C LEU A 38 -11.53 6.04 -7.15
N GLY A 39 -11.57 6.62 -5.96
CA GLY A 39 -12.34 6.10 -4.84
C GLY A 39 -12.59 7.15 -3.77
N GLN A 40 -13.48 6.82 -2.84
CA GLN A 40 -13.76 7.65 -1.67
C GLN A 40 -13.76 6.75 -0.44
N LEU A 41 -12.84 7.02 0.49
CA LEU A 41 -12.83 6.36 1.80
C LEU A 41 -13.74 7.10 2.77
N GLU A 42 -14.11 6.45 3.88
CA GLU A 42 -15.01 7.03 4.90
C GLU A 42 -14.51 8.38 5.44
N ASN A 43 -13.19 8.55 5.52
CA ASN A 43 -12.56 9.78 6.01
C ASN A 43 -12.40 10.89 4.95
N MET A 44 -12.90 10.68 3.73
CA MET A 44 -12.74 11.62 2.62
C MET A 44 -14.05 12.34 2.31
N ALA A 45 -13.98 13.68 2.25
CA ALA A 45 -15.14 14.51 1.92
C ALA A 45 -15.61 14.39 0.45
N LYS A 46 -14.72 13.98 -0.46
CA LYS A 46 -15.00 13.80 -1.90
C LYS A 46 -14.14 12.68 -2.49
N PRO A 47 -14.53 12.09 -3.63
CA PRO A 47 -13.71 11.12 -4.33
C PRO A 47 -12.36 11.71 -4.76
N ALA A 48 -11.31 10.89 -4.71
CA ALA A 48 -9.99 11.25 -5.22
C ALA A 48 -9.26 10.02 -5.78
N MET A 49 -8.13 10.25 -6.45
CA MET A 49 -7.25 9.17 -6.88
C MET A 49 -6.54 8.58 -5.67
N LEU A 50 -6.86 7.34 -5.34
CA LEU A 50 -6.23 6.54 -4.30
C LEU A 50 -5.03 5.80 -4.90
N CYS A 51 -3.88 5.88 -4.23
CA CYS A 51 -2.78 4.93 -4.46
C CYS A 51 -2.94 3.75 -3.48
N ILE A 52 -2.97 2.53 -3.99
CA ILE A 52 -3.17 1.32 -3.15
C ILE A 52 -2.11 0.28 -3.52
N CYS A 53 -1.52 -0.37 -2.51
CA CYS A 53 -0.74 -1.57 -2.76
C CYS A 53 -1.57 -2.85 -2.66
N VAL A 54 -1.94 -3.41 -3.81
CA VAL A 54 -2.81 -4.61 -3.89
C VAL A 54 -2.23 -5.80 -3.15
N ALA A 55 -0.90 -5.94 -3.13
CA ALA A 55 -0.22 -7.07 -2.48
C ALA A 55 -0.55 -7.20 -0.99
N ASP A 56 -0.77 -6.09 -0.27
CA ASP A 56 -1.12 -6.13 1.16
C ASP A 56 -2.57 -6.54 1.42
N PHE A 57 -3.44 -6.38 0.41
CA PHE A 57 -4.86 -6.67 0.55
C PHE A 57 -5.27 -8.00 -0.08
N LYS A 58 -4.37 -8.63 -0.85
CA LYS A 58 -4.64 -9.84 -1.64
C LYS A 58 -5.27 -10.95 -0.82
N GLU A 59 -4.79 -11.17 0.40
CA GLU A 59 -5.32 -12.24 1.26
C GLU A 59 -6.78 -12.01 1.65
N PHE A 60 -7.26 -10.76 1.74
CA PHE A 60 -8.64 -10.42 2.08
C PHE A 60 -9.59 -10.43 0.88
N LEU A 61 -9.06 -10.60 -0.34
CA LEU A 61 -9.86 -10.76 -1.55
C LEU A 61 -10.22 -12.23 -1.82
N ILE A 62 -9.65 -13.15 -1.06
CA ILE A 62 -9.83 -14.59 -1.20
C ILE A 62 -10.80 -15.08 -0.12
N VAL A 63 -11.72 -15.96 -0.51
CA VAL A 63 -12.61 -16.66 0.43
C VAL A 63 -11.80 -17.77 1.12
N PRO A 64 -11.71 -17.78 2.47
CA PRO A 64 -11.01 -18.84 3.20
C PRO A 64 -11.57 -20.23 2.91
N ALA A 65 -10.71 -21.25 2.90
CA ALA A 65 -11.13 -22.63 2.63
C ALA A 65 -11.79 -23.31 3.84
N ASP A 66 -11.46 -22.86 5.05
CA ASP A 66 -11.91 -23.45 6.31
C ASP A 66 -11.99 -22.39 7.44
N GLU A 67 -12.45 -22.83 8.61
CA GLU A 67 -12.62 -21.97 9.79
C GLU A 67 -11.29 -21.46 10.36
N GLU A 68 -10.22 -22.24 10.26
CA GLU A 68 -8.90 -21.86 10.77
C GLU A 68 -8.33 -20.70 9.96
N GLU A 69 -8.36 -20.81 8.63
CA GLU A 69 -7.94 -19.76 7.72
C GLU A 69 -8.85 -18.52 7.83
N ALA A 70 -10.15 -18.70 8.04
CA ALA A 70 -11.07 -17.58 8.30
C ALA A 70 -10.70 -16.84 9.59
N HIS A 71 -10.35 -17.55 10.65
CA HIS A 71 -9.89 -16.95 11.90
C HIS A 71 -8.57 -16.18 11.72
N LYS A 72 -7.58 -16.78 11.05
CA LYS A 72 -6.28 -16.12 10.75
C LYS A 72 -6.49 -14.86 9.92
N GLN A 73 -7.28 -14.94 8.85
CA GLN A 73 -7.57 -13.80 7.99
C GLN A 73 -8.25 -12.67 8.78
N LYS A 74 -9.20 -12.99 9.67
CA LYS A 74 -9.85 -12.01 10.54
C LYS A 74 -8.86 -11.30 11.47
N LEU A 75 -7.92 -12.02 12.09
CA LEU A 75 -6.90 -11.42 12.95
C LEU A 75 -5.97 -10.48 12.17
N LYS A 76 -5.50 -10.92 11.00
CA LYS A 76 -4.66 -10.09 10.13
C LYS A 76 -5.39 -8.83 9.66
N ARG A 77 -6.66 -8.96 9.29
CA ARG A 77 -7.52 -7.82 8.95
C ARG A 77 -7.58 -6.82 10.10
N LEU A 78 -7.85 -7.28 11.32
CA LEU A 78 -7.92 -6.38 12.49
C LEU A 78 -6.59 -5.67 12.75
N LYS A 79 -5.46 -6.39 12.63
CA LYS A 79 -4.13 -5.81 12.78
C LYS A 79 -3.88 -4.72 11.74
N LEU A 80 -4.24 -4.97 10.48
CA LEU A 80 -4.08 -4.01 9.39
C LEU A 80 -4.99 -2.79 9.55
N GLU A 81 -6.27 -2.99 9.91
CA GLU A 81 -7.21 -1.90 10.20
C GLU A 81 -6.69 -1.01 11.33
N TYR A 82 -6.15 -1.60 12.39
CA TYR A 82 -5.53 -0.87 13.50
C TYR A 82 -4.31 -0.06 13.02
N ALA A 83 -3.41 -0.69 12.27
CA ALA A 83 -2.20 -0.05 11.76
C ALA A 83 -2.51 1.12 10.79
N LEU A 84 -3.58 0.99 10.00
CA LEU A 84 -4.05 2.03 9.08
C LEU A 84 -4.95 3.09 9.75
N GLY A 85 -5.40 2.86 10.98
CA GLY A 85 -6.35 3.72 11.67
C GLY A 85 -7.74 3.81 11.03
N GLN A 86 -8.10 2.86 10.15
CA GLN A 86 -9.38 2.86 9.43
C GLN A 86 -9.80 1.45 9.00
N LYS A 87 -11.09 1.28 8.68
CA LYS A 87 -11.62 0.04 8.12
C LYS A 87 -11.07 -0.19 6.71
N ILE A 88 -10.74 -1.45 6.39
CA ILE A 88 -10.23 -1.81 5.05
C ILE A 88 -11.34 -2.18 4.07
N GLU A 89 -12.59 -2.37 4.52
CA GLU A 89 -13.70 -2.75 3.63
C GLU A 89 -13.89 -1.79 2.44
N PRO A 90 -13.85 -0.45 2.61
CA PRO A 90 -13.95 0.46 1.48
C PRO A 90 -12.80 0.29 0.47
N ILE A 91 -11.59 -0.05 0.95
CA ILE A 91 -10.43 -0.33 0.08
C ILE A 91 -10.67 -1.64 -0.69
N LEU A 92 -11.16 -2.69 -0.03
CA LEU A 92 -11.47 -3.96 -0.68
C LEU A 92 -12.56 -3.80 -1.75
N GLN A 93 -13.55 -2.92 -1.53
CA GLN A 93 -14.55 -2.59 -2.55
C GLN A 93 -13.92 -1.93 -3.77
N VAL A 94 -13.01 -0.97 -3.58
CA VAL A 94 -12.25 -0.33 -4.68
C VAL A 94 -11.41 -1.36 -5.45
N LEU A 95 -10.91 -2.41 -4.80
CA LEU A 95 -10.07 -3.44 -5.45
C LEU A 95 -10.85 -4.53 -6.20
N LYS A 96 -12.14 -4.71 -5.88
CA LYS A 96 -13.01 -5.70 -6.54
C LYS A 96 -13.59 -5.21 -7.88
N HIS A 97 -13.50 -3.90 -8.15
CA HIS A 97 -14.03 -3.23 -9.34
C HIS A 97 -12.89 -2.67 -10.22
#